data_AF-A0A6J4TDV0-F1
#
_entry.id   AF-A0A6J4TDV0-F1
#
_cell.length_a   1.000
_cell.length_b   1.000
_cell.length_c   1.000
_cell.angle_alpha   90.00
_cell.angle_beta   90.00
_cell.angle_gamma   90.00
#
_symmetry.space_group_name_H-M   'P 1'
#
loop_
_entity.id
_entity.type
_entity.pdbx_description
1 polymer ?
#
loop_
_entity_poly.entity_id
_entity_poly.type
_entity_poly.pdbx_seq_one_letter_code
_entity_poly.pdbx_strand_id
1 'polypeptide(L)'
;MPRLRKNANPSPTELRDLADEDLMQLVRRGEADAFEVVYERHSSAAFSLAYRMCGARAAAEDVVQEAFLSLWRSGARYDRARGSVRTWVLGIVHNRAIDS
;
A
#
# COMPACT_ATOMS: atom_id res chain seq x y z
N MET A 1 -13.63 30.69 25.46
CA MET A 1 -14.11 29.70 24.47
C MET A 1 -12.89 29.08 23.78
N PRO A 2 -12.41 27.89 24.19
CA PRO A 2 -11.30 27.24 23.49
C PRO A 2 -11.82 26.64 22.19
N ARG A 3 -11.18 27.01 21.07
CA ARG A 3 -11.51 26.49 19.74
C ARG A 3 -11.22 24.99 19.70
N LEU A 4 -12.21 24.22 19.26
CA LEU A 4 -12.10 22.81 18.90
C LEU A 4 -10.83 22.60 18.04
N ARG A 5 -9.91 21.74 18.49
CA ARG A 5 -8.84 21.21 17.63
C ARG A 5 -9.52 20.39 16.53
N LYS A 6 -9.68 20.97 15.34
CA LYS A 6 -10.05 20.23 14.14
C LYS A 6 -8.93 19.21 13.88
N ASN A 7 -9.29 17.92 13.95
CA ASN A 7 -8.59 16.74 13.44
C ASN A 7 -7.06 16.86 13.30
N ALA A 8 -6.31 16.48 14.34
CA ALA A 8 -4.90 16.16 14.15
C ALA A 8 -4.82 14.83 13.40
N ASN A 9 -4.11 14.79 12.27
CA ASN A 9 -3.73 13.54 11.62
C ASN A 9 -2.91 12.71 12.63
N PRO A 10 -3.03 11.36 12.67
CA PRO A 10 -2.18 10.54 13.52
C PRO A 10 -0.70 10.81 13.22
N SER A 11 0.11 10.86 14.26
CA SER A 11 1.56 10.99 14.12
C SER A 11 2.17 9.77 13.42
N PRO A 12 3.39 9.86 12.86
CA PRO A 12 4.04 8.74 12.19
C PRO A 12 4.19 7.47 13.05
N THR A 13 4.35 7.63 14.37
CA THR A 13 4.41 6.49 15.29
C THR A 13 3.04 5.83 15.43
N GLU A 14 1.97 6.61 15.60
CA GLU A 14 0.60 6.08 15.72
C GLU A 14 0.16 5.38 14.43
N LEU A 15 0.56 5.88 13.26
CA LEU A 15 0.30 5.22 11.98
C LEU A 15 0.90 3.80 11.93
N ARG A 16 2.09 3.59 12.50
CA ARG A 16 2.74 2.27 12.53
C ARG A 16 2.05 1.26 13.44
N ASP A 17 1.14 1.69 14.30
CA ASP A 17 0.35 0.81 15.17
C ASP A 17 -1.05 0.51 14.60
N LEU A 18 -1.49 1.26 13.58
CA LEU A 18 -2.78 1.04 12.93
C LEU A 18 -2.81 -0.27 12.14
N ALA A 19 -3.98 -0.89 12.05
CA ALA A 19 -4.22 -1.99 11.12
C ALA A 19 -4.12 -1.51 9.67
N ASP A 20 -3.72 -2.42 8.77
CA ASP A 20 -3.55 -2.08 7.35
C ASP A 20 -4.83 -1.49 6.74
N GLU A 21 -6.01 -1.97 7.13
CA GLU A 21 -7.24 -1.45 6.55
C GLU A 21 -7.58 -0.03 7.01
N ASP A 22 -7.17 0.34 8.23
CA ASP A 22 -7.35 1.70 8.73
C ASP A 22 -6.38 2.66 8.04
N LEU A 23 -5.13 2.21 7.81
CA LEU A 23 -4.18 2.91 6.96
C LEU A 23 -4.75 3.12 5.55
N MET A 24 -5.39 2.10 4.97
CA MET A 24 -6.00 2.20 3.65
C MET A 24 -7.15 3.22 3.57
N GLN A 25 -7.85 3.50 4.69
CA GLN A 25 -8.82 4.58 4.73
C GLN A 25 -8.16 5.96 4.69
N LEU A 26 -6.97 6.11 5.28
CA LEU A 26 -6.17 7.34 5.22
C LEU A 26 -5.53 7.51 3.84
N VAL A 27 -5.01 6.44 3.24
CA VAL A 27 -4.50 6.44 1.86
C VAL A 27 -5.59 6.89 0.88
N ARG A 28 -6.83 6.43 1.06
CA ARG A 28 -7.98 6.87 0.24
C ARG A 28 -8.25 8.37 0.31
N ARG A 29 -7.87 9.02 1.41
CA ARG A 29 -7.99 10.48 1.62
C ARG A 29 -6.77 11.24 1.10
N GLY A 30 -5.75 10.54 0.59
CA GLY A 30 -4.52 11.15 0.08
C GLY A 30 -3.44 11.36 1.14
N GLU A 31 -3.53 10.70 2.30
CA GLU A 31 -2.51 10.78 3.35
C GLU A 31 -1.25 9.99 2.96
N ALA A 32 -0.18 10.71 2.59
CA ALA A 32 1.06 10.10 2.09
C ALA A 32 1.77 9.26 3.17
N ASP A 33 1.83 9.74 4.41
CA ASP A 33 2.48 9.03 5.52
C ASP A 33 1.83 7.66 5.79
N ALA A 34 0.50 7.56 5.62
CA ALA A 34 -0.20 6.28 5.76
C ALA A 34 0.16 5.31 4.62
N PHE A 35 0.36 5.83 3.41
CA PHE A 35 0.80 5.02 2.27
C PHE A 35 2.24 4.55 2.44
N GLU A 36 3.12 5.39 2.99
CA GLU A 36 4.49 5.00 3.33
C GLU A 36 4.52 3.81 4.28
N VAL A 37 3.69 3.81 5.33
CA VAL A 37 3.59 2.65 6.25
C VAL A 37 3.09 1.39 5.53
N VAL A 38 2.09 1.50 4.64
CA VAL A 38 1.61 0.36 3.84
C VAL A 38 2.71 -0.16 2.90
N TYR A 39 3.49 0.75 2.29
CA TYR A 39 4.62 0.41 1.45
C TYR A 39 5.72 -0.31 2.23
N GLU A 40 6.15 0.23 3.37
CA GLU A 40 7.14 -0.38 4.27
C GLU A 40 6.74 -1.81 4.66
N ARG A 41 5.47 -2.01 5.06
CA ARG A 41 4.96 -3.32 5.52
C ARG A 41 4.87 -4.38 4.42
N HIS A 42 4.75 -4.01 3.15
CA HIS A 42 4.39 -4.95 2.08
C HIS A 42 5.40 -5.03 0.93
N SER A 43 6.26 -4.03 0.76
CA SER A 43 7.25 -3.95 -0.33
C SER A 43 8.16 -5.18 -0.40
N SER A 44 8.65 -5.69 0.73
CA SER A 44 9.51 -6.88 0.76
C SER A 44 8.81 -8.15 0.24
N ALA A 45 7.56 -8.37 0.64
CA ALA A 45 6.78 -9.52 0.18
C ALA A 45 6.38 -9.37 -1.30
N ALA A 46 6.00 -8.16 -1.71
CA ALA A 46 5.73 -7.81 -3.11
C ALA A 46 6.95 -8.08 -4.00
N PHE A 47 8.12 -7.61 -3.58
CA PHE A 47 9.39 -7.83 -4.29
C PHE A 47 9.75 -9.31 -4.39
N SER A 48 9.59 -10.06 -3.30
CA SER A 48 9.86 -11.51 -3.30
C SER A 48 8.98 -12.26 -4.30
N LEU A 49 7.71 -11.87 -4.43
CA LEU A 49 6.79 -12.44 -5.42
C LEU A 49 7.19 -12.03 -6.85
N ALA A 50 7.39 -10.74 -7.09
CA ALA A 50 7.77 -10.22 -8.40
C ALA A 50 9.08 -10.85 -8.89
N TYR A 51 10.09 -10.97 -8.02
CA TYR A 51 11.36 -11.60 -8.35
C TYR A 51 11.22 -13.07 -8.74
N ARG A 52 10.34 -13.82 -8.04
CA ARG A 52 10.05 -15.21 -8.39
C ARG A 52 9.40 -15.34 -9.77
N MET A 53 8.59 -14.37 -10.17
CA MET A 53 7.88 -14.39 -11.46
C MET A 53 8.76 -13.91 -12.61
N CYS A 54 9.51 -12.82 -12.42
CA CYS A 54 10.30 -12.19 -13.48
C CYS A 54 11.72 -12.76 -13.61
N GLY A 55 12.28 -13.36 -12.55
CA GLY A 55 13.64 -13.91 -12.55
C GLY A 55 14.77 -12.87 -12.61
N ALA A 56 14.46 -11.58 -12.72
CA ALA A 56 15.41 -10.48 -12.81
C ALA A 56 15.09 -9.39 -11.78
N ARG A 57 16.14 -8.87 -11.13
CA ARG A 57 15.99 -7.84 -10.08
C ARG A 57 15.34 -6.56 -10.61
N ALA A 58 15.84 -6.01 -11.71
CA ALA A 58 15.34 -4.75 -12.26
C ALA A 58 13.85 -4.86 -12.64
N ALA A 59 13.47 -5.94 -13.34
CA ALA A 59 12.07 -6.20 -13.69
C ALA A 59 11.17 -6.31 -12.44
N ALA A 60 11.65 -6.96 -11.38
CA ALA A 60 10.91 -7.05 -10.13
C ALA A 60 10.75 -5.69 -9.42
N GLU A 61 11.79 -4.84 -9.45
CA GLU A 61 11.71 -3.47 -8.91
C GLU A 61 10.69 -2.62 -9.68
N ASP A 62 10.65 -2.73 -11.01
CA ASP A 62 9.69 -2.02 -11.86
C ASP A 62 8.25 -2.48 -11.60
N VAL A 63 8.02 -3.80 -11.53
CA VAL A 63 6.70 -4.37 -11.20
C VAL A 63 6.20 -3.88 -9.83
N VAL A 64 7.06 -3.88 -8.81
CA VAL A 64 6.69 -3.40 -7.48
C VAL A 64 6.36 -1.91 -7.51
N GLN A 65 7.18 -1.10 -8.17
CA GLN A 65 6.93 0.33 -8.32
C GLN A 65 5.57 0.60 -8.98
N GLU A 66 5.29 -0.02 -10.13
CA GLU A 66 4.00 0.17 -10.81
C GLU A 66 2.81 -0.36 -10.02
N ALA A 67 2.98 -1.46 -9.28
CA ALA A 67 1.95 -2.00 -8.40
C ALA A 67 1.55 -0.98 -7.31
N PHE A 68 2.53 -0.42 -6.60
CA PHE A 68 2.29 0.55 -5.54
C PHE A 68 1.85 1.93 -6.07
N LEU A 69 2.40 2.38 -7.20
CA LEU A 69 1.94 3.59 -7.87
C LEU A 69 0.47 3.48 -8.29
N SER A 70 0.07 2.33 -8.84
CA SER A 70 -1.31 2.10 -9.17
C SER A 70 -2.21 1.96 -7.95
N LEU A 71 -1.70 1.41 -6.84
CA LEU A 71 -2.41 1.37 -5.57
C LEU A 71 -2.76 2.79 -5.12
N TRP A 72 -1.77 3.69 -5.12
CA TRP A 72 -1.94 5.11 -4.81
C TRP A 72 -2.91 5.80 -5.77
N ARG A 73 -2.67 5.70 -7.09
CA ARG A 73 -3.51 6.34 -8.13
C ARG A 73 -4.96 5.87 -8.12
N SER A 74 -5.21 4.61 -7.80
CA SER A 74 -6.57 4.06 -7.72
C SER A 74 -7.36 4.58 -6.51
N GLY A 75 -6.77 5.43 -5.67
CA GLY A 75 -7.40 5.99 -4.48
C GLY A 75 -7.72 4.93 -3.43
N ALA A 76 -6.95 3.84 -3.39
CA ALA A 76 -7.15 2.73 -2.47
C ALA A 76 -8.60 2.19 -2.49
N ARG A 77 -9.09 1.73 -3.67
CA ARG A 77 -10.34 0.96 -3.85
C ARG A 77 -10.34 -0.42 -3.17
N TYR A 78 -9.51 -0.58 -2.15
CA TYR A 78 -9.50 -1.74 -1.28
C TYR A 78 -10.89 -1.97 -0.68
N ASP A 79 -11.31 -3.23 -0.74
CA ASP A 79 -12.56 -3.73 -0.19
C ASP A 79 -12.22 -4.87 0.78
N ARG A 80 -12.45 -4.61 2.08
CA ARG A 80 -12.16 -5.57 3.15
C ARG A 80 -12.97 -6.87 3.00
N ALA A 81 -14.13 -6.83 2.34
CA ALA A 81 -14.91 -8.04 2.07
C ALA A 81 -14.24 -8.98 1.06
N ARG A 82 -13.25 -8.49 0.29
CA ARG A 82 -12.54 -9.28 -0.74
C ARG A 82 -11.20 -9.85 -0.27
N GLY A 83 -10.78 -9.55 0.96
CA GLY A 83 -9.56 -10.10 1.57
C GLY A 83 -8.72 -9.06 2.29
N SER A 84 -7.56 -9.50 2.79
CA SER A 84 -6.59 -8.62 3.46
C SER A 84 -5.90 -7.64 2.49
N VAL A 85 -5.38 -6.53 3.01
CA VAL A 85 -4.56 -5.59 2.22
C VAL A 85 -3.35 -6.30 1.61
N ARG A 86 -2.71 -7.20 2.37
CA ARG A 86 -1.62 -8.04 1.88
C ARG A 86 -2.03 -8.87 0.65
N THR A 87 -3.14 -9.60 0.72
CA THR A 87 -3.64 -10.40 -0.41
C THR A 87 -3.90 -9.53 -1.62
N TRP A 88 -4.49 -8.35 -1.42
CA TRP A 88 -4.78 -7.42 -2.49
C TRP A 88 -3.51 -6.86 -3.15
N VAL A 89 -2.52 -6.43 -2.37
CA VAL A 89 -1.20 -5.97 -2.87
C VAL A 89 -0.53 -7.07 -3.69
N LEU A 90 -0.47 -8.30 -3.18
CA LEU A 90 0.14 -9.42 -3.90
C LEU A 90 -0.60 -9.77 -5.19
N GLY A 91 -1.92 -9.64 -5.22
CA GLY A 91 -2.70 -9.80 -6.45
C GLY A 91 -2.38 -8.72 -7.51
N ILE A 92 -2.21 -7.46 -7.08
CA ILE A 92 -1.79 -6.38 -7.99
C ILE A 92 -0.41 -6.66 -8.58
N VAL A 93 0.53 -7.09 -7.75
CA VAL A 93 1.90 -7.45 -8.16
C VAL A 93 1.88 -8.61 -9.15
N HIS A 94 1.14 -9.67 -8.84
CA HIS A 94 1.02 -10.83 -9.71
C HIS A 94 0.49 -10.46 -11.10
N ASN A 95 -0.59 -9.67 -11.15
CA ASN A 95 -1.16 -9.23 -12.43
C ASN A 95 -0.13 -8.41 -13.23
N ARG A 96 0.63 -7.54 -12.57
CA ARG A 96 1.63 -6.70 -13.25
C ARG A 96 2.82 -7.49 -13.76
N ALA A 97 3.26 -8.50 -13.01
CA ALA A 97 4.33 -9.39 -13.44
C ALA A 97 3.95 -10.27 -14.64
N ILE A 98 2.65 -10.47 -14.90
CA ILE A 98 2.16 -11.17 -16.10
C ILE A 98 2.12 -10.22 -17.30
N ASP A 99 1.75 -8.95 -17.07
CA ASP A 99 1.60 -7.94 -18.12
C ASP A 99 2.93 -7.29 -18.56
N SER A 100 4.03 -7.50 -17.80
CA SER A 100 5.36 -6.91 -18.02
C SER A 100 6.24 -7.66 -18.99
#